data_AF-A0AAT9J2W9-F1
#
_entry.id   AF-A0AAT9J2W9-F1
#
_cell.length_a   1.000
_cell.length_b   1.000
_cell.length_c   1.000
_cell.angle_alpha   90.00
_cell.angle_beta   90.00
_cell.angle_gamma   90.00
#
_symmetry.space_group_name_H-M   'P 1'
#
loop_
_entity.id
_entity.type
_entity.pdbx_description
1 polymer ?
#
loop_
_entity_poly.entity_id
_entity_poly.type
_entity_poly.pdbx_seq_one_letter_code
_entity_poly.pdbx_strand_id
1 'polypeptide(L)'
;MSEYGLQSFPVMATIKAFASDKDMQPEAPVMRAHQKYDKGNGNKRLMLYIRNNYGEPKTFGDFVYLSQLMQADGIELAASHHRASRPQTMGSMYWQLNDVWPGASWASVDYYGRWKALQFRARRFYAPLTVSLLRKDGVTEAHILSDLTTEKALTWRLRTLDFSGKVLNEKTGSTTVAALSSPQVGSYSDAELLAGAGAKTTQILFELLDGDKVVAKAFGYTAATKALDWVDPKLTTTIKPAAGGFDITVTSKAAARGVWLDIGDLKADLSDNSFDMTGGEMVTVHVTTGVSLAALKKTLKVRSYYGSAGPVAN
;
A
#
# COMPACT_ATOMS: atom_id res chain seq x y z
N MET A 1 -14.48 14.21 7.91
CA MET A 1 -13.11 14.78 7.89
C MET A 1 -12.86 15.43 6.54
N SER A 2 -12.73 16.77 6.50
CA SER A 2 -12.58 17.53 5.26
C SER A 2 -11.12 17.65 4.78
N GLU A 3 -10.14 17.56 5.69
CA GLU A 3 -8.72 17.55 5.33
C GLU A 3 -7.91 16.73 6.33
N TYR A 4 -6.99 15.89 5.84
CA TYR A 4 -5.97 15.16 6.59
C TYR A 4 -4.95 14.58 5.59
N GLY A 5 -3.66 14.57 5.90
CA GLY A 5 -2.65 14.24 4.89
C GLY A 5 -1.31 13.79 5.43
N LEU A 6 -0.57 13.04 4.60
CA LEU A 6 0.83 12.69 4.80
C LEU A 6 1.60 13.03 3.52
N GLN A 7 2.82 13.55 3.68
CA GLN A 7 3.66 13.95 2.56
C GLN A 7 4.40 12.74 1.98
N SER A 8 4.65 12.75 0.67
CA SER A 8 5.61 11.86 0.01
C SER A 8 6.37 12.59 -1.10
N PHE A 9 7.44 11.97 -1.59
CA PHE A 9 8.05 12.37 -2.86
C PHE A 9 7.22 11.84 -4.05
N PRO A 10 7.30 12.51 -5.22
CA PRO A 10 6.71 12.00 -6.45
C PRO A 10 7.51 10.79 -6.96
N VAL A 11 7.03 10.09 -7.99
CA VAL A 11 7.75 8.90 -8.50
C VAL A 11 9.11 9.29 -9.09
N MET A 12 10.06 8.34 -9.13
CA MET A 12 11.43 8.59 -9.62
C MET A 12 11.48 9.23 -11.01
N ALA A 13 10.56 8.87 -11.92
CA ALA A 13 10.48 9.48 -13.25
C ALA A 13 10.15 10.98 -13.22
N THR A 14 9.38 11.44 -12.21
CA THR A 14 9.10 12.87 -12.00
C THR A 14 10.30 13.59 -11.41
N ILE A 15 11.04 12.93 -10.51
CA ILE A 15 12.25 13.49 -9.92
C ILE A 15 13.33 13.73 -10.97
N LYS A 16 13.54 12.76 -11.86
CA LYS A 16 14.49 12.86 -12.99
C LYS A 16 14.16 13.98 -13.98
N ALA A 17 12.94 14.51 -13.95
CA ALA A 17 12.55 15.64 -14.80
C ALA A 17 13.00 17.00 -14.23
N PHE A 18 13.34 17.10 -12.94
CA PHE A 18 13.78 18.37 -12.31
C PHE A 18 15.14 18.28 -11.60
N ALA A 19 15.69 17.09 -11.42
CA ALA A 19 16.95 16.85 -10.72
C ALA A 19 17.90 15.95 -11.52
N SER A 20 19.21 16.20 -11.39
CA SER A 20 20.27 15.41 -12.00
C SER A 20 20.80 14.33 -11.04
N ASP A 21 21.60 13.39 -11.53
CA ASP A 21 22.07 12.25 -10.71
C ASP A 21 22.83 12.67 -9.43
N LYS A 22 23.55 13.80 -9.46
CA LYS A 22 24.24 14.37 -8.27
C LYS A 22 23.28 14.91 -7.20
N ASP A 23 22.03 15.17 -7.57
CA ASP A 23 21.00 15.73 -6.69
C ASP A 23 20.19 14.65 -5.99
N MET A 24 20.45 13.36 -6.27
CA MET A 24 19.68 12.20 -5.78
C MET A 24 19.98 11.87 -4.31
N GLN A 25 19.74 12.84 -3.43
CA GLN A 25 19.78 12.71 -1.98
C GLN A 25 18.85 13.75 -1.34
N PRO A 26 18.14 13.44 -0.23
CA PRO A 26 17.03 14.27 0.24
C PRO A 26 17.42 15.71 0.58
N GLU A 27 18.61 15.93 1.10
CA GLU A 27 19.12 17.23 1.55
C GLU A 27 19.88 18.00 0.46
N ALA A 28 19.88 17.54 -0.79
CA ALA A 28 20.49 18.26 -1.90
C ALA A 28 19.80 19.63 -2.05
N PRO A 29 20.53 20.70 -2.43
CA PRO A 29 19.92 22.00 -2.64
C PRO A 29 18.71 21.96 -3.58
N VAL A 30 18.77 21.17 -4.65
CA VAL A 30 17.65 20.96 -5.59
C VAL A 30 16.48 20.26 -4.92
N MET A 31 16.70 19.21 -4.13
CA MET A 31 15.63 18.51 -3.42
C MET A 31 14.99 19.38 -2.34
N ARG A 32 15.79 20.13 -1.57
CA ARG A 32 15.28 21.12 -0.59
C ARG A 32 14.50 22.24 -1.27
N ALA A 33 14.91 22.68 -2.46
CA ALA A 33 14.15 23.65 -3.24
C ALA A 33 12.78 23.11 -3.68
N HIS A 34 12.62 21.79 -3.83
CA HIS A 34 11.37 21.12 -4.19
C HIS A 34 10.61 20.55 -2.96
N GLN A 35 11.06 20.88 -1.74
CA GLN A 35 10.42 20.60 -0.46
C GLN A 35 9.95 21.93 0.15
N LYS A 36 8.65 22.15 0.29
CA LYS A 36 8.09 23.44 0.77
C LYS A 36 7.55 23.41 2.19
N TYR A 37 7.34 22.22 2.76
CA TYR A 37 6.87 22.12 4.13
C TYR A 37 7.95 22.65 5.10
N ASP A 38 7.49 23.30 6.17
CA ASP A 38 8.34 23.84 7.24
C ASP A 38 9.48 24.74 6.72
N LYS A 39 9.16 25.66 5.81
CA LYS A 39 10.10 26.62 5.19
C LYS A 39 11.34 25.94 4.57
N GLY A 40 11.16 24.74 3.99
CA GLY A 40 12.24 23.98 3.35
C GLY A 40 12.95 22.97 4.27
N ASN A 41 12.45 22.77 5.50
CA ASN A 41 12.98 21.79 6.45
C ASN A 41 12.11 20.52 6.55
N GLY A 42 11.14 20.37 5.65
CA GLY A 42 10.12 19.32 5.74
C GLY A 42 10.63 17.88 5.69
N ASN A 43 11.81 17.64 5.11
CA ASN A 43 12.40 16.30 5.07
C ASN A 43 12.63 15.70 6.46
N LYS A 44 12.92 16.53 7.49
CA LYS A 44 13.03 16.06 8.87
C LYS A 44 11.73 15.42 9.35
N ARG A 45 10.58 16.04 9.03
CA ARG A 45 9.26 15.49 9.36
C ARG A 45 8.93 14.27 8.54
N LEU A 46 9.25 14.28 7.24
CA LEU A 46 9.04 13.12 6.37
C LEU A 46 9.84 11.90 6.86
N MET A 47 11.11 12.08 7.15
CA MET A 47 12.00 11.04 7.67
C MET A 47 11.55 10.53 9.03
N LEU A 48 11.00 11.37 9.91
CA LEU A 48 10.39 10.92 11.17
C LEU A 48 9.33 9.84 10.92
N TYR A 49 8.37 10.11 10.04
CA TYR A 49 7.29 9.14 9.75
C TYR A 49 7.80 7.88 9.04
N ILE A 50 8.73 8.03 8.09
CA ILE A 50 9.36 6.88 7.42
C ILE A 50 10.07 6.00 8.45
N ARG A 51 10.93 6.58 9.29
CA ARG A 51 11.72 5.86 10.31
C ARG A 51 10.84 5.21 11.37
N ASN A 52 9.69 5.80 11.70
CA ASN A 52 8.77 5.24 12.68
C ASN A 52 8.25 3.87 12.27
N ASN A 53 7.86 3.69 10.99
CA ASN A 53 7.30 2.42 10.54
C ASN A 53 8.29 1.54 9.75
N TYR A 54 9.15 2.10 8.91
CA TYR A 54 9.96 1.35 7.93
C TYR A 54 11.45 1.32 8.19
N GLY A 55 11.97 2.17 9.08
CA GLY A 55 13.42 2.26 9.33
C GLY A 55 14.15 3.24 8.41
N GLU A 56 15.46 3.06 8.24
CA GLU A 56 16.29 3.96 7.43
C GLU A 56 16.32 3.50 5.96
N PRO A 57 15.89 4.32 4.98
CA PRO A 57 16.04 3.98 3.57
C PRO A 57 17.52 3.81 3.17
N LYS A 58 17.85 2.76 2.40
CA LYS A 58 19.25 2.47 2.03
C LYS A 58 19.78 3.33 0.89
N THR A 59 18.89 3.73 -0.02
CA THR A 59 19.21 4.56 -1.18
C THR A 59 18.18 5.66 -1.34
N PHE A 60 18.47 6.66 -2.17
CA PHE A 60 17.49 7.69 -2.50
C PHE A 60 16.24 7.13 -3.19
N GLY A 61 16.39 6.12 -4.04
CA GLY A 61 15.25 5.42 -4.64
C GLY A 61 14.38 4.72 -3.60
N ASP A 62 15.00 4.18 -2.55
CA ASP A 62 14.27 3.58 -1.43
C ASP A 62 13.61 4.63 -0.55
N PHE A 63 14.24 5.79 -0.35
CA PHE A 63 13.61 6.93 0.34
C PHE A 63 12.34 7.37 -0.38
N VAL A 64 12.38 7.51 -1.70
CA VAL A 64 11.21 7.89 -2.50
C VAL A 64 10.12 6.82 -2.39
N TYR A 65 10.47 5.55 -2.60
CA TYR A 65 9.54 4.42 -2.47
C TYR A 65 8.90 4.34 -1.08
N LEU A 66 9.70 4.38 -0.01
CA LEU A 66 9.21 4.31 1.37
C LEU A 66 8.42 5.54 1.79
N SER A 67 8.72 6.73 1.22
CA SER A 67 7.90 7.92 1.45
C SER A 67 6.47 7.72 0.94
N GLN A 68 6.31 7.08 -0.22
CA GLN A 68 5.01 6.81 -0.81
C GLN A 68 4.29 5.67 -0.08
N LEU A 69 5.01 4.61 0.31
CA LEU A 69 4.42 3.51 1.09
C LEU A 69 3.94 4.02 2.45
N MET A 70 4.73 4.86 3.12
CA MET A 70 4.36 5.52 4.38
C MET A 70 3.12 6.37 4.25
N GLN A 71 3.07 7.22 3.21
CA GLN A 71 1.90 8.04 2.92
C GLN A 71 0.67 7.15 2.71
N ALA A 72 0.79 6.11 1.89
CA ALA A 72 -0.32 5.26 1.53
C ALA A 72 -0.89 4.49 2.72
N ASP A 73 -0.03 3.84 3.52
CA ASP A 73 -0.45 3.09 4.72
C ASP A 73 -1.11 4.01 5.77
N GLY A 74 -0.58 5.22 5.97
CA GLY A 74 -1.12 6.15 6.96
C GLY A 74 -2.47 6.76 6.55
N ILE A 75 -2.65 7.08 5.27
CA ILE A 75 -3.95 7.57 4.77
C ILE A 75 -4.97 6.44 4.69
N GLU A 76 -4.57 5.22 4.32
CA GLU A 76 -5.43 4.03 4.34
C GLU A 76 -5.98 3.78 5.75
N LEU A 77 -5.14 3.87 6.78
CA LEU A 77 -5.58 3.75 8.19
C LEU A 77 -6.67 4.78 8.53
N ALA A 78 -6.42 6.06 8.26
CA ALA A 78 -7.37 7.12 8.59
C ALA A 78 -8.67 7.02 7.77
N ALA A 79 -8.56 6.81 6.45
CA ALA A 79 -9.72 6.68 5.56
C ALA A 79 -10.59 5.48 5.91
N SER A 80 -9.96 4.34 6.22
CA SER A 80 -10.67 3.13 6.65
C SER A 80 -11.38 3.34 7.97
N HIS A 81 -10.73 4.01 8.94
CA HIS A 81 -11.37 4.37 10.20
C HIS A 81 -12.56 5.32 10.01
N HIS A 82 -12.42 6.37 9.18
CA HIS A 82 -13.54 7.26 8.86
C HIS A 82 -14.74 6.48 8.32
N ARG A 83 -14.52 5.56 7.37
CA ARG A 83 -15.59 4.72 6.81
C ARG A 83 -16.17 3.73 7.82
N ALA A 84 -15.32 3.08 8.63
CA ALA A 84 -15.74 2.13 9.66
C ALA A 84 -16.60 2.79 10.75
N SER A 85 -16.37 4.08 11.02
CA SER A 85 -17.10 4.84 12.04
C SER A 85 -18.49 5.34 11.59
N ARG A 86 -18.97 4.98 10.40
CA ARG A 86 -20.32 5.37 9.96
C ARG A 86 -21.36 4.88 10.99
N PRO A 87 -22.37 5.70 11.40
CA PRO A 87 -22.75 7.02 10.86
C PRO A 87 -22.08 8.23 11.54
N GLN A 88 -21.16 8.03 12.48
CA GLN A 88 -20.47 9.12 13.17
C GLN A 88 -19.66 9.99 12.20
N THR A 89 -18.90 9.36 11.31
CA THR A 89 -18.23 10.05 10.19
C THR A 89 -18.93 9.72 8.88
N MET A 90 -19.23 10.76 8.09
CA MET A 90 -19.96 10.65 6.81
C MET A 90 -19.15 11.17 5.61
N GLY A 91 -17.86 11.45 5.79
CA GLY A 91 -17.02 11.95 4.71
C GLY A 91 -15.53 11.90 5.03
N SER A 92 -14.73 11.64 4.01
CA SER A 92 -13.28 11.47 4.10
C SER A 92 -12.60 12.09 2.88
N MET A 93 -12.04 13.28 3.06
CA MET A 93 -11.31 14.01 2.01
C MET A 93 -9.85 14.16 2.46
N TYR A 94 -8.97 13.35 1.88
CA TYR A 94 -7.54 13.46 2.19
C TYR A 94 -6.94 14.66 1.45
N TRP A 95 -6.04 15.35 2.13
CA TRP A 95 -5.19 16.38 1.56
C TRP A 95 -3.93 15.68 1.01
N GLN A 96 -3.62 15.71 -0.29
CA GLN A 96 -4.36 16.32 -1.41
C GLN A 96 -4.40 15.38 -2.61
N LEU A 97 -5.16 15.71 -3.65
CA LEU A 97 -5.26 14.88 -4.86
C LEU A 97 -4.04 15.06 -5.77
N ASN A 98 -3.75 16.29 -6.20
CA ASN A 98 -2.85 16.60 -7.31
C ASN A 98 -1.76 17.59 -6.93
N ASP A 99 -0.79 17.79 -7.83
CA ASP A 99 0.28 18.78 -7.70
C ASP A 99 0.18 19.90 -8.75
N VAL A 100 0.68 21.08 -8.38
CA VAL A 100 0.80 22.25 -9.28
C VAL A 100 2.20 22.36 -9.92
N TRP A 101 3.17 21.61 -9.41
CA TRP A 101 4.55 21.57 -9.90
C TRP A 101 5.24 20.25 -9.49
N PRO A 102 6.35 19.83 -10.11
CA PRO A 102 7.13 18.69 -9.63
C PRO A 102 7.67 18.98 -8.22
N GLY A 103 7.55 18.06 -7.26
CA GLY A 103 8.14 18.23 -5.93
C GLY A 103 7.49 17.38 -4.85
N ALA A 104 7.97 17.50 -3.61
CA ALA A 104 7.41 16.81 -2.47
C ALA A 104 6.11 17.50 -2.00
N SER A 105 5.07 16.70 -1.82
CA SER A 105 3.71 17.18 -1.48
C SER A 105 2.88 16.07 -0.84
N TRP A 106 1.63 16.39 -0.50
CA TRP A 106 0.65 15.43 0.01
C TRP A 106 -0.17 14.77 -1.11
N ALA A 107 0.15 15.04 -2.38
CA ALA A 107 -0.64 14.55 -3.50
C ALA A 107 -0.59 13.02 -3.60
N SER A 108 -1.69 12.39 -4.01
CA SER A 108 -1.73 10.99 -4.42
C SER A 108 -1.37 10.81 -5.90
N VAL A 109 -1.54 11.86 -6.72
CA VAL A 109 -1.15 11.93 -8.14
C VAL A 109 -0.17 13.09 -8.32
N ASP A 110 1.02 12.82 -8.86
CA ASP A 110 2.01 13.86 -9.06
C ASP A 110 1.71 14.78 -10.26
N TYR A 111 2.53 15.81 -10.43
CA TYR A 111 2.35 16.86 -11.44
C TYR A 111 2.19 16.34 -12.88
N TYR A 112 2.86 15.23 -13.22
CA TYR A 112 2.77 14.65 -14.57
C TYR A 112 1.62 13.65 -14.70
N GLY A 113 0.70 13.61 -13.73
CA GLY A 113 -0.43 12.68 -13.71
C GLY A 113 -0.04 11.27 -13.27
N ARG A 114 1.17 11.06 -12.74
CA ARG A 114 1.64 9.72 -12.36
C ARG A 114 1.10 9.38 -10.97
N TRP A 115 0.46 8.22 -10.88
CA TRP A 115 -0.08 7.73 -9.61
C TRP A 115 1.07 7.37 -8.65
N LYS A 116 1.01 7.91 -7.44
CA LYS A 116 1.82 7.45 -6.30
C LYS A 116 1.18 6.20 -5.68
N ALA A 117 1.88 5.52 -4.79
CA ALA A 117 1.35 4.40 -4.01
C ALA A 117 -0.03 4.69 -3.40
N LEU A 118 -0.22 5.91 -2.87
CA LEU A 118 -1.48 6.36 -2.28
C LEU A 118 -2.67 6.25 -3.25
N GLN A 119 -2.52 6.60 -4.53
CA GLN A 119 -3.66 6.59 -5.44
C GLN A 119 -4.15 5.16 -5.74
N PHE A 120 -3.21 4.20 -5.86
CA PHE A 120 -3.56 2.78 -5.99
C PHE A 120 -4.25 2.26 -4.73
N ARG A 121 -3.76 2.63 -3.53
CA ARG A 121 -4.36 2.26 -2.25
C ARG A 121 -5.73 2.91 -2.04
N ALA A 122 -5.91 4.17 -2.47
CA ALA A 122 -7.17 4.89 -2.39
C ALA A 122 -8.29 4.22 -3.16
N ARG A 123 -7.99 3.69 -4.35
CA ARG A 123 -8.95 2.87 -5.09
C ARG A 123 -9.46 1.66 -4.30
N ARG A 124 -8.63 1.08 -3.42
CA ARG A 124 -9.00 -0.08 -2.59
C ARG A 124 -9.77 0.33 -1.33
N PHE A 125 -9.27 1.30 -0.57
CA PHE A 125 -9.92 1.72 0.68
C PHE A 125 -11.17 2.59 0.45
N TYR A 126 -11.39 3.12 -0.76
CA TYR A 126 -12.64 3.75 -1.20
C TYR A 126 -13.47 2.87 -2.14
N ALA A 127 -13.15 1.58 -2.30
CA ALA A 127 -14.01 0.70 -3.08
C ALA A 127 -15.42 0.64 -2.44
N PRO A 128 -16.50 0.57 -3.25
CA PRO A 128 -17.89 0.58 -2.77
C PRO A 128 -18.21 -0.53 -1.76
N LEU A 129 -17.52 -1.67 -1.90
CA LEU A 129 -17.54 -2.76 -0.94
C LEU A 129 -16.09 -3.15 -0.64
N THR A 130 -15.66 -3.02 0.61
CA THR A 130 -14.30 -3.38 1.03
C THR A 130 -14.25 -3.83 2.48
N VAL A 131 -13.04 -4.14 2.95
CA VAL A 131 -12.78 -4.51 4.34
C VAL A 131 -11.63 -3.70 4.92
N SER A 132 -11.61 -3.55 6.24
CA SER A 132 -10.50 -2.94 6.95
C SER A 132 -10.15 -3.67 8.24
N LEU A 133 -8.88 -3.63 8.59
CA LEU A 133 -8.35 -4.06 9.89
C LEU A 133 -7.84 -2.83 10.64
N LEU A 134 -8.47 -2.50 11.77
CA LEU A 134 -8.09 -1.36 12.60
C LEU A 134 -7.49 -1.89 13.91
N ARG A 135 -6.16 -1.84 14.01
CA ARG A 135 -5.44 -2.31 15.20
C ARG A 135 -5.08 -1.14 16.13
N LYS A 136 -5.44 -1.26 17.41
CA LYS A 136 -5.07 -0.34 18.48
C LYS A 136 -4.81 -1.12 19.77
N ASP A 137 -3.70 -0.82 20.44
CA ASP A 137 -3.37 -1.38 21.76
C ASP A 137 -3.46 -2.91 21.85
N GLY A 138 -3.00 -3.61 20.80
CA GLY A 138 -3.00 -5.08 20.74
C GLY A 138 -4.35 -5.73 20.41
N VAL A 139 -5.36 -4.92 20.05
CA VAL A 139 -6.68 -5.38 19.60
C VAL A 139 -6.89 -4.95 18.17
N THR A 140 -7.35 -5.87 17.31
CA THR A 140 -7.67 -5.61 15.91
C THR A 140 -9.17 -5.79 15.67
N GLU A 141 -9.80 -4.71 15.22
CA GLU A 141 -11.19 -4.73 14.77
C GLU A 141 -11.26 -5.04 13.26
N ALA A 142 -12.10 -5.99 12.89
CA ALA A 142 -12.37 -6.33 11.50
C ALA A 142 -13.73 -5.74 11.08
N HIS A 143 -13.72 -4.87 10.08
CA HIS A 143 -14.90 -4.17 9.59
C HIS A 143 -15.15 -4.47 8.11
N ILE A 144 -16.42 -4.67 7.75
CA ILE A 144 -16.87 -4.66 6.35
C ILE A 144 -17.42 -3.26 6.07
N LEU A 145 -17.03 -2.65 4.96
CA LEU A 145 -17.42 -1.29 4.60
C LEU A 145 -18.24 -1.34 3.32
N SER A 146 -19.53 -0.98 3.39
CA SER A 146 -20.46 -1.07 2.26
C SER A 146 -21.19 0.24 2.00
N ASP A 147 -20.94 0.81 0.82
CA ASP A 147 -21.70 1.92 0.23
C ASP A 147 -22.77 1.41 -0.75
N LEU A 148 -23.02 0.09 -0.80
CA LEU A 148 -24.09 -0.48 -1.59
C LEU A 148 -25.45 0.01 -1.08
N THR A 149 -26.37 0.29 -2.01
CA THR A 149 -27.73 0.75 -1.69
C THR A 149 -28.71 -0.38 -1.44
N THR A 150 -28.26 -1.63 -1.55
CA THR A 150 -29.01 -2.83 -1.22
C THR A 150 -28.20 -3.68 -0.25
N GLU A 151 -28.89 -4.47 0.57
CA GLU A 151 -28.21 -5.45 1.39
C GLU A 151 -27.53 -6.53 0.54
N LYS A 152 -26.50 -7.18 1.09
CA LYS A 152 -25.78 -8.24 0.41
C LYS A 152 -25.31 -9.30 1.41
N ALA A 153 -25.67 -10.55 1.14
CA ALA A 153 -25.13 -11.70 1.87
C ALA A 153 -23.69 -11.97 1.43
N LEU A 154 -22.78 -12.03 2.39
CA LEU A 154 -21.35 -12.19 2.16
C LEU A 154 -20.76 -13.17 3.18
N THR A 155 -19.66 -13.80 2.80
CA THR A 155 -18.81 -14.56 3.73
C THR A 155 -17.49 -13.84 3.90
N TRP A 156 -16.82 -14.10 5.01
CA TRP A 156 -15.53 -13.51 5.29
C TRP A 156 -14.60 -14.54 5.93
N ARG A 157 -13.29 -14.35 5.70
CA ARG A 157 -12.23 -15.14 6.33
C ARG A 157 -11.11 -14.22 6.83
N LEU A 158 -10.69 -14.45 8.06
CA LEU A 158 -9.58 -13.77 8.71
C LEU A 158 -8.52 -14.81 9.04
N ARG A 159 -7.35 -14.69 8.40
CA ARG A 159 -6.27 -15.66 8.48
C ARG A 159 -5.01 -15.03 9.05
N THR A 160 -4.38 -15.72 9.99
CA THR A 160 -2.99 -15.45 10.35
C THR A 160 -2.12 -16.42 9.56
N LEU A 161 -1.19 -15.88 8.78
CA LEU A 161 -0.27 -16.67 7.97
C LEU A 161 1.16 -16.40 8.42
N ASP A 162 2.02 -17.41 8.37
CA ASP A 162 3.46 -17.14 8.34
C ASP A 162 3.86 -16.50 7.01
N PHE A 163 5.10 -16.01 6.92
CA PHE A 163 5.59 -15.41 5.68
C PHE A 163 5.76 -16.40 4.53
N SER A 164 5.71 -17.71 4.72
CA SER A 164 5.65 -18.68 3.61
C SER A 164 4.25 -18.78 2.98
N GLY A 165 3.22 -18.24 3.65
CA GLY A 165 1.82 -18.35 3.24
C GLY A 165 1.10 -19.52 3.92
N LYS A 166 1.73 -20.23 4.87
CA LYS A 166 1.07 -21.27 5.64
C LYS A 166 0.09 -20.64 6.61
N VAL A 167 -1.16 -21.10 6.58
CA VAL A 167 -2.21 -20.68 7.52
C VAL A 167 -1.90 -21.27 8.90
N LEU A 168 -1.82 -20.39 9.90
CA LEU A 168 -1.55 -20.74 11.30
C LEU A 168 -2.81 -20.66 12.15
N ASN A 169 -3.72 -19.75 11.80
CA ASN A 169 -4.99 -19.57 12.45
C ASN A 169 -5.99 -19.05 11.42
N GLU A 170 -7.25 -19.46 11.52
CA GLU A 170 -8.31 -19.05 10.63
C GLU A 170 -9.61 -18.87 11.40
N LYS A 171 -10.30 -17.77 11.11
CA LYS A 171 -11.66 -17.49 11.54
C LYS A 171 -12.48 -17.20 10.31
N THR A 172 -13.69 -17.76 10.25
CA THR A 172 -14.62 -17.52 9.16
C THR A 172 -15.97 -17.11 9.71
N GLY A 173 -16.77 -16.45 8.88
CA GLY A 173 -18.13 -16.11 9.20
C GLY A 173 -18.94 -15.74 7.98
N SER A 174 -20.23 -15.57 8.19
CA SER A 174 -21.16 -15.06 7.19
C SER A 174 -21.97 -13.92 7.80
N THR A 175 -22.35 -12.96 6.98
CA THR A 175 -23.21 -11.85 7.41
C THR A 175 -23.98 -11.29 6.23
N THR A 176 -25.18 -10.80 6.51
CA THR A 176 -25.94 -9.96 5.57
C THR A 176 -25.61 -8.52 5.87
N VAL A 177 -24.77 -7.90 5.04
CA VAL A 177 -24.38 -6.51 5.20
C VAL A 177 -25.54 -5.64 4.74
N ALA A 178 -26.10 -4.85 5.65
CA ALA A 178 -27.16 -3.90 5.33
C ALA A 178 -26.67 -2.86 4.30
N ALA A 179 -27.60 -2.31 3.52
CA ALA A 179 -27.30 -1.18 2.65
C ALA A 179 -26.65 -0.06 3.47
N LEU A 180 -25.64 0.61 2.90
CA LEU A 180 -25.10 1.85 3.44
C LEU A 180 -24.63 1.70 4.90
N SER A 181 -23.82 0.69 5.19
CA SER A 181 -23.42 0.32 6.56
C SER A 181 -21.94 -0.10 6.66
N SER A 182 -21.42 -0.11 7.88
CA SER A 182 -20.04 -0.51 8.19
C SER A 182 -19.97 -1.48 9.39
N PRO A 183 -20.53 -2.70 9.29
CA PRO A 183 -20.56 -3.60 10.43
C PRO A 183 -19.16 -4.06 10.84
N GLN A 184 -18.90 -4.01 12.15
CA GLN A 184 -17.80 -4.72 12.77
C GLN A 184 -18.17 -6.20 12.86
N VAL A 185 -17.40 -7.07 12.22
CA VAL A 185 -17.62 -8.52 12.23
C VAL A 185 -16.78 -9.26 13.27
N GLY A 186 -15.80 -8.57 13.88
CA GLY A 186 -15.00 -9.12 14.96
C GLY A 186 -14.10 -8.11 15.64
N SER A 187 -13.69 -8.45 16.86
CA SER A 187 -12.65 -7.77 17.63
C SER A 187 -11.77 -8.85 18.23
N TYR A 188 -10.48 -8.81 17.95
CA TYR A 188 -9.57 -9.88 18.33
C TYR A 188 -8.29 -9.31 18.93
N SER A 189 -7.91 -9.80 20.10
CA SER A 189 -6.58 -9.55 20.65
C SER A 189 -5.49 -10.20 19.78
N ASP A 190 -4.27 -9.69 19.88
CA ASP A 190 -3.11 -10.30 19.23
C ASP A 190 -2.94 -11.77 19.66
N ALA A 191 -3.23 -12.10 20.92
CA ALA A 191 -3.17 -13.48 21.41
C ALA A 191 -4.14 -14.40 20.66
N GLU A 192 -5.38 -13.94 20.44
CA GLU A 192 -6.40 -14.70 19.70
C GLU A 192 -6.08 -14.82 18.20
N LEU A 193 -5.49 -13.79 17.60
CA LEU A 193 -5.09 -13.81 16.18
C LEU A 193 -3.87 -14.68 15.96
N LEU A 194 -2.84 -14.53 16.78
CA LEU A 194 -1.59 -15.26 16.64
C LEU A 194 -1.74 -16.73 17.04
N ALA A 195 -2.59 -17.04 18.02
CA ALA A 195 -2.79 -18.42 18.49
C ALA A 195 -1.47 -19.14 18.83
N GLY A 196 -0.53 -18.42 19.47
CA GLY A 196 0.81 -18.91 19.79
C GLY A 196 1.86 -18.76 18.68
N ALA A 197 1.49 -18.26 17.50
CA ALA A 197 2.43 -17.95 16.44
C ALA A 197 3.34 -16.75 16.77
N GLY A 198 4.50 -16.70 16.10
CA GLY A 198 5.46 -15.60 16.26
C GLY A 198 4.91 -14.27 15.71
N ALA A 199 4.78 -13.26 16.57
CA ALA A 199 4.28 -11.94 16.18
C ALA A 199 5.12 -11.26 15.07
N LYS A 200 6.42 -11.54 15.01
CA LYS A 200 7.35 -10.94 14.04
C LYS A 200 7.41 -11.65 12.69
N THR A 201 6.90 -12.88 12.60
CA THR A 201 7.04 -13.75 11.42
C THR A 201 5.70 -14.04 10.75
N THR A 202 4.69 -13.25 11.09
CA THR A 202 3.31 -13.46 10.66
C THR A 202 2.70 -12.20 10.04
N GLN A 203 1.69 -12.43 9.21
CA GLN A 203 0.81 -11.42 8.65
C GLN A 203 -0.64 -11.84 8.83
N ILE A 204 -1.53 -10.87 8.96
CA ILE A 204 -2.97 -11.07 9.04
C ILE A 204 -3.56 -10.72 7.67
N LEU A 205 -4.45 -11.56 7.15
CA LEU A 205 -5.16 -11.34 5.91
C LEU A 205 -6.65 -11.46 6.17
N PHE A 206 -7.37 -10.37 5.93
CA PHE A 206 -8.84 -10.35 5.97
C PHE A 206 -9.38 -10.30 4.56
N GLU A 207 -10.24 -11.24 4.21
CA GLU A 207 -10.84 -11.36 2.89
C GLU A 207 -12.35 -11.42 3.01
N LEU A 208 -13.02 -10.67 2.12
CA LEU A 208 -14.46 -10.68 1.93
C LEU A 208 -14.78 -11.42 0.64
N LEU A 209 -15.75 -12.31 0.70
CA LEU A 209 -16.13 -13.17 -0.41
C LEU A 209 -17.62 -12.99 -0.76
N ASP A 210 -17.87 -12.97 -2.06
CA ASP A 210 -19.20 -13.06 -2.68
C ASP A 210 -19.28 -14.41 -3.39
N GLY A 211 -19.95 -15.37 -2.75
CA GLY A 211 -19.77 -16.79 -3.08
C GLY A 211 -18.31 -17.22 -2.85
N ASP A 212 -17.67 -17.78 -3.88
CA ASP A 212 -16.27 -18.23 -3.84
C ASP A 212 -15.27 -17.14 -4.26
N LYS A 213 -15.77 -15.97 -4.71
CA LYS A 213 -14.92 -14.91 -5.25
C LYS A 213 -14.51 -13.95 -4.13
N VAL A 214 -13.20 -13.79 -3.93
CA VAL A 214 -12.66 -12.70 -3.10
C VAL A 214 -12.96 -11.37 -3.79
N VAL A 215 -13.76 -10.52 -3.14
CA VAL A 215 -14.16 -9.19 -3.65
C VAL A 215 -13.39 -8.06 -2.99
N ALA A 216 -12.85 -8.28 -1.79
CA ALA A 216 -11.98 -7.33 -1.11
C ALA A 216 -11.00 -8.05 -0.19
N LYS A 217 -9.83 -7.45 0.03
CA LYS A 217 -8.85 -7.93 0.99
C LYS A 217 -8.11 -6.79 1.68
N ALA A 218 -7.73 -7.02 2.93
CA ALA A 218 -6.88 -6.12 3.71
C ALA A 218 -5.79 -6.92 4.43
N PHE A 219 -4.59 -6.36 4.50
CA PHE A 219 -3.47 -6.93 5.24
C PHE A 219 -3.26 -6.19 6.56
N GLY A 220 -2.98 -6.94 7.63
CA GLY A 220 -2.72 -6.44 8.96
C GLY A 220 -1.42 -7.00 9.53
N TYR A 221 -0.82 -6.26 10.46
CA TYR A 221 0.44 -6.63 11.11
C TYR A 221 0.40 -6.23 12.58
N THR A 222 1.06 -7.00 13.44
CA THR A 222 1.05 -6.80 14.90
C THR A 222 2.13 -5.82 15.39
N ALA A 223 3.03 -5.40 14.50
CA ALA A 223 4.06 -4.42 14.78
C ALA A 223 4.35 -3.53 13.57
N ALA A 224 5.14 -2.48 13.81
CA ALA A 224 5.69 -1.65 12.74
C ALA A 224 6.45 -2.51 11.73
N THR A 225 6.43 -2.13 10.46
CA THR A 225 7.03 -2.89 9.36
C THR A 225 8.51 -3.22 9.63
N LYS A 226 9.28 -2.29 10.20
CA LYS A 226 10.69 -2.46 10.56
C LYS A 226 10.96 -3.49 11.68
N ALA A 227 9.95 -3.84 12.47
CA ALA A 227 10.07 -4.72 13.63
C ALA A 227 9.73 -6.18 13.30
N LEU A 228 9.26 -6.45 12.08
CA LEU A 228 8.97 -7.79 11.60
C LEU A 228 10.19 -8.41 10.91
N ASP A 229 10.32 -9.72 11.01
CA ASP A 229 11.46 -10.49 10.51
C ASP A 229 11.23 -10.89 9.04
N TRP A 230 11.15 -9.88 8.17
CA TRP A 230 10.91 -10.08 6.74
C TRP A 230 12.00 -10.95 6.12
N VAL A 231 11.57 -11.92 5.31
CA VAL A 231 12.44 -12.75 4.49
C VAL A 231 12.39 -12.30 3.04
N ASP A 232 13.41 -12.65 2.25
CA ASP A 232 13.43 -12.34 0.83
C ASP A 232 12.24 -13.01 0.11
N PRO A 233 11.29 -12.24 -0.46
CA PRO A 233 10.14 -12.79 -1.15
C PRO A 233 10.47 -13.53 -2.44
N LYS A 234 11.71 -13.40 -2.96
CA LYS A 234 12.13 -13.98 -4.24
C LYS A 234 11.13 -13.64 -5.37
N LEU A 235 10.78 -12.36 -5.47
CA LEU A 235 9.84 -11.88 -6.47
C LEU A 235 10.35 -12.20 -7.88
N THR A 236 9.48 -12.80 -8.69
CA THR A 236 9.73 -13.03 -10.11
C THR A 236 8.62 -12.42 -10.94
N THR A 237 8.90 -12.14 -12.22
CA THR A 237 7.91 -11.60 -13.15
C THR A 237 7.88 -12.41 -14.44
N THR A 238 6.69 -12.59 -14.98
CA THR A 238 6.48 -13.08 -16.35
C THR A 238 5.63 -12.06 -17.10
N ILE A 239 5.94 -11.83 -18.37
CA ILE A 239 5.24 -10.84 -19.21
C ILE A 239 4.66 -11.55 -20.42
N LYS A 240 3.36 -11.42 -20.63
CA LYS A 240 2.63 -11.99 -21.78
C LYS A 240 1.94 -10.88 -22.58
N PRO A 241 1.92 -10.94 -23.92
CA PRO A 241 1.09 -10.04 -24.72
C PRO A 241 -0.38 -10.17 -24.35
N ALA A 242 -1.08 -9.04 -24.29
CA ALA A 242 -2.50 -8.95 -24.02
C ALA A 242 -3.13 -7.87 -24.92
N ALA A 243 -4.46 -7.82 -25.02
CA ALA A 243 -5.13 -6.78 -25.79
C ALA A 243 -4.76 -5.39 -25.23
N GLY A 244 -4.26 -4.49 -26.09
CA GLY A 244 -3.88 -3.13 -25.69
C GLY A 244 -2.57 -3.01 -24.88
N GLY A 245 -1.80 -4.08 -24.72
CA GLY A 245 -0.51 -4.04 -24.03
C GLY A 245 -0.02 -5.41 -23.54
N PHE A 246 0.23 -5.53 -22.24
CA PHE A 246 0.85 -6.72 -21.64
C PHE A 246 0.26 -7.07 -20.28
N ASP A 247 0.19 -8.35 -19.96
CA ASP A 247 -0.05 -8.84 -18.60
C ASP A 247 1.27 -9.18 -17.93
N ILE A 248 1.55 -8.55 -16.80
CA ILE A 248 2.70 -8.83 -15.94
C ILE A 248 2.22 -9.64 -14.75
N THR A 249 2.58 -10.91 -14.68
CA THR A 249 2.34 -11.74 -13.50
C THR A 249 3.56 -11.69 -12.58
N VAL A 250 3.35 -11.20 -11.35
CA VAL A 250 4.32 -11.22 -10.27
C VAL A 250 4.06 -12.44 -9.39
N THR A 251 5.10 -13.23 -9.11
CA THR A 251 5.03 -14.37 -8.17
C THR A 251 5.91 -14.09 -6.96
N SER A 252 5.43 -14.46 -5.78
CA SER A 252 6.20 -14.33 -4.53
C SER A 252 6.32 -15.67 -3.80
N LYS A 253 7.52 -16.03 -3.33
CA LYS A 253 7.74 -17.21 -2.49
C LYS A 253 7.51 -16.95 -1.01
N ALA A 254 7.54 -15.69 -0.59
CA ALA A 254 7.21 -15.29 0.77
C ALA A 254 6.34 -14.02 0.79
N ALA A 255 5.91 -13.56 1.97
CA ALA A 255 5.18 -12.32 2.12
C ALA A 255 5.94 -11.14 1.50
N ALA A 256 5.26 -10.36 0.66
CA ALA A 256 5.84 -9.18 0.02
C ALA A 256 4.93 -7.97 0.24
N ARG A 257 5.42 -6.99 1.00
CA ARG A 257 4.68 -5.75 1.30
C ARG A 257 5.04 -4.64 0.32
N GLY A 258 4.03 -3.93 -0.16
CA GLY A 258 4.18 -2.74 -1.00
C GLY A 258 4.78 -3.04 -2.38
N VAL A 259 4.50 -4.21 -2.96
CA VAL A 259 5.03 -4.60 -4.28
C VAL A 259 4.79 -3.48 -5.29
N TRP A 260 5.89 -3.01 -5.87
CA TRP A 260 5.90 -1.87 -6.78
C TRP A 260 6.54 -2.27 -8.10
N LEU A 261 5.76 -2.15 -9.18
CA LEU A 261 6.22 -2.25 -10.56
C LEU A 261 6.64 -0.85 -11.01
N ASP A 262 7.94 -0.62 -11.12
CA ASP A 262 8.52 0.61 -11.65
C ASP A 262 8.77 0.42 -13.16
N ILE A 263 8.01 1.17 -13.96
CA ILE A 263 8.11 1.21 -15.43
C ILE A 263 8.85 2.46 -15.93
N GLY A 264 9.51 3.21 -15.03
CA GLY A 264 10.25 4.41 -15.38
C GLY A 264 9.37 5.50 -15.99
N ASP A 265 9.83 6.06 -17.11
CA ASP A 265 9.18 7.12 -17.88
C ASP A 265 8.35 6.60 -19.06
N LEU A 266 8.17 5.27 -19.16
CA LEU A 266 7.34 4.68 -20.20
C LEU A 266 5.90 5.20 -20.09
N LYS A 267 5.31 5.54 -21.25
CA LYS A 267 3.88 5.88 -21.35
C LYS A 267 3.06 4.60 -21.24
N ALA A 268 2.67 4.25 -20.02
CA ALA A 268 1.89 3.06 -19.74
C ALA A 268 1.04 3.25 -18.48
N ASP A 269 -0.16 2.69 -18.53
CA ASP A 269 -1.08 2.69 -17.39
C ASP A 269 -1.11 1.29 -16.78
N LEU A 270 -0.89 1.21 -15.48
CA LEU A 270 -0.95 -0.04 -14.73
C LEU A 270 -2.35 -0.21 -14.15
N SER A 271 -2.96 -1.37 -14.39
CA SER A 271 -4.25 -1.71 -13.79
C SER A 271 -4.18 -1.76 -12.28
N ASP A 272 -3.03 -2.10 -11.69
CA ASP A 272 -2.76 -2.06 -10.25
C ASP A 272 -1.28 -1.93 -9.90
N ASN A 273 -0.97 -1.41 -8.71
CA ASN A 273 0.39 -1.27 -8.18
C ASN A 273 0.37 -1.08 -6.65
N SER A 274 1.51 -1.10 -5.97
CA SER A 274 1.59 -0.94 -4.50
C SER A 274 0.66 -1.90 -3.74
N PHE A 275 0.71 -3.19 -4.04
CA PHE A 275 -0.10 -4.22 -3.37
C PHE A 275 0.75 -5.12 -2.46
N ASP A 276 0.10 -5.78 -1.51
CA ASP A 276 0.75 -6.79 -0.66
C ASP A 276 0.43 -8.20 -1.19
N MET A 277 1.34 -9.12 -0.95
CA MET A 277 1.23 -10.53 -1.36
C MET A 277 1.52 -11.48 -0.19
N THR A 278 0.82 -12.61 -0.13
CA THR A 278 1.20 -13.75 0.71
C THR A 278 2.34 -14.55 0.06
N GLY A 279 3.01 -15.40 0.83
CA GLY A 279 3.89 -16.41 0.24
C GLY A 279 3.10 -17.37 -0.65
N GLY A 280 3.67 -17.73 -1.79
CA GLY A 280 3.03 -18.56 -2.82
C GLY A 280 2.02 -17.83 -3.71
N GLU A 281 1.74 -16.55 -3.49
CA GLU A 281 0.75 -15.81 -4.28
C GLU A 281 1.29 -15.42 -5.66
N MET A 282 0.36 -15.32 -6.63
CA MET A 282 0.59 -14.76 -7.95
C MET A 282 -0.44 -13.65 -8.20
N VAL A 283 0.04 -12.47 -8.61
CA VAL A 283 -0.81 -11.32 -8.94
C VAL A 283 -0.49 -10.89 -10.36
N THR A 284 -1.53 -10.71 -11.19
CA THR A 284 -1.37 -10.22 -12.57
C THR A 284 -1.82 -8.77 -12.65
N VAL A 285 -0.94 -7.93 -13.18
CA VAL A 285 -1.19 -6.51 -13.48
C VAL A 285 -1.23 -6.34 -14.99
N HIS A 286 -2.34 -5.82 -15.49
CA HIS A 286 -2.44 -5.42 -16.89
C HIS A 286 -1.76 -4.07 -17.09
N VAL A 287 -0.96 -3.95 -18.14
CA VAL A 287 -0.25 -2.74 -18.53
C VAL A 287 -0.74 -2.31 -19.90
N THR A 288 -1.53 -1.23 -19.92
CA THR A 288 -2.03 -0.63 -21.16
C THR A 288 -0.96 0.27 -21.74
N THR A 289 -0.45 -0.04 -22.93
CA THR A 289 0.65 0.71 -23.54
C THR A 289 0.87 0.36 -25.01
N GLY A 290 1.39 1.34 -25.78
CA GLY A 290 1.92 1.12 -27.13
C GLY A 290 3.43 0.84 -27.18
N VAL A 291 4.13 0.78 -26.05
CA VAL A 291 5.58 0.53 -26.03
C VAL A 291 5.90 -0.93 -26.36
N SER A 292 7.09 -1.17 -26.91
CA SER A 292 7.51 -2.54 -27.25
C SER A 292 7.77 -3.39 -26.01
N LEU A 293 7.61 -4.72 -26.13
CA LEU A 293 7.97 -5.68 -25.09
C LEU A 293 9.44 -5.54 -24.67
N ALA A 294 10.34 -5.26 -25.62
CA ALA A 294 11.76 -5.06 -25.36
C ALA A 294 12.01 -3.82 -24.48
N ALA A 295 11.32 -2.71 -24.75
CA ALA A 295 11.39 -1.51 -23.93
C ALA A 295 10.83 -1.76 -22.52
N LEU A 296 9.67 -2.43 -22.42
CA LEU A 296 9.08 -2.79 -21.13
C LEU A 296 10.01 -3.68 -20.30
N LYS A 297 10.59 -4.73 -20.89
CA LYS A 297 11.55 -5.63 -20.20
C LYS A 297 12.81 -4.91 -19.73
N LYS A 298 13.30 -3.93 -20.49
CA LYS A 298 14.50 -3.16 -20.14
C LYS A 298 14.25 -2.23 -18.94
N THR A 299 13.05 -1.67 -18.84
CA THR A 299 12.74 -0.64 -17.83
C THR A 299 12.09 -1.22 -16.57
N LEU A 300 11.27 -2.28 -16.71
CA LEU A 300 10.53 -2.88 -15.60
C LEU A 300 11.47 -3.29 -14.47
N LYS A 301 11.24 -2.72 -13.29
CA LYS A 301 11.83 -3.17 -12.04
C LYS A 301 10.71 -3.50 -11.07
N VAL A 302 10.83 -4.63 -10.39
CA VAL A 302 9.94 -4.99 -9.28
C VAL A 302 10.70 -4.88 -7.97
N ARG A 303 10.06 -4.26 -6.98
CA ARG A 303 10.55 -4.17 -5.61
C ARG A 303 9.42 -4.43 -4.62
N SER A 304 9.79 -4.66 -3.36
CA SER A 304 8.90 -4.65 -2.20
C SER A 304 9.62 -3.96 -1.05
N TYR A 305 8.99 -3.91 0.14
CA TYR A 305 9.64 -3.42 1.34
C TYR A 305 10.96 -4.14 1.65
N TYR A 306 11.01 -5.47 1.47
CA TYR A 306 12.22 -6.24 1.75
C TYR A 306 13.40 -5.69 0.95
N GLY A 307 14.52 -5.43 1.65
CA GLY A 307 15.73 -4.87 1.05
C GLY A 307 15.75 -3.34 0.96
N SER A 308 14.63 -2.64 1.13
CA SER A 308 14.53 -1.17 0.96
C SER A 308 14.98 -0.36 2.19
N ALA A 309 14.99 -0.95 3.38
CA ALA A 309 15.36 -0.26 4.62
C ALA A 309 16.39 -1.03 5.46
N GLY A 310 17.18 -0.30 6.24
CA GLY A 310 18.09 -0.77 7.29
C GLY A 310 17.68 -0.28 8.69
N PRO A 311 18.47 -0.62 9.73
CA PRO A 311 18.23 -0.12 11.08
C PRO A 311 18.35 1.41 11.11
N VAL A 312 17.56 2.07 11.96
CA VAL A 312 17.70 3.50 12.22
C VAL A 312 18.96 3.69 13.07
N ALA A 313 19.92 4.49 12.59
CA ALA A 313 21.09 4.85 13.39
C ALA A 313 20.65 5.63 14.63
N ASN A 314 21.21 5.27 15.80
CA ASN A 314 21.00 5.98 17.06
C ASN A 314 21.58 7.40 17.03
#